data_AF-A0A948R5M7-F1
#
_entry.id   AF-A0A948R5M7-F1
#
_cell.length_a   1.000
_cell.length_b   1.000
_cell.length_c   1.000
_cell.angle_alpha   90.00
_cell.angle_beta   90.00
_cell.angle_gamma   90.00
#
_symmetry.space_group_name_H-M   'P 1'
#
loop_
_entity.id
_entity.type
_entity.pdbx_description
1 polymer ?
#
loop_
_entity_poly.entity_id
_entity_poly.type
_entity_poly.pdbx_seq_one_letter_code
_entity_poly.pdbx_strand_id
1 'polypeptide(L)'
;MPKFNSISISGYHMHEAGATAVQELAFTIADGKEYASRAMAAGLDIDAFAGRLSFFFGIGMNFFMEIAKLRAARTLWYRVMDGLGAKDERSKMLRTHCQTSGVSLQEQDPYNNVIRTTVEAMAAVLGGTQSLHTNALDEAIALPTDFSARIARNTQLVLQEESGICNVVDPLGGSHYIEALTATLVAEAEAMMAEVDAAGGMTAYVATGAPKAAIERAAAQKQTGIDKGETVIVGVNKYRKDSEDPMETLEVDNQKVRSGQIARLAKVREGRDEAACRAALAALTAGARVSPIVSPRAGGDLSQQGAPSPEAPAFAGAHNLLALAVECARHDATLGEISAAMEEVFGRHDATPAPVSGVYASAYEFDRRWAQVTDGVEAVGRRLGRKPRIMVAKMGQDGHDRGANVIASAFSDMGFEVVSGPLFQTPEESVKMALEHDVDVVGASSLAAGHKTLIPELVRLLREAGRGDIKVTAGGVIPPQDYDYLREAGVQGIYGPGSNVVECAADILVLLGHNMPPLGEGLDEAAD
;
A
#
# COMPACT_ATOMS: atom_id res chain seq x y z
N MET A 1 -27.75 -12.01 -1.37
CA MET A 1 -27.83 -10.69 -0.70
C MET A 1 -27.97 -9.58 -1.75
N PRO A 2 -29.18 -9.34 -2.30
CA PRO A 2 -29.35 -8.55 -3.53
C PRO A 2 -29.09 -7.05 -3.37
N LYS A 3 -28.89 -6.52 -2.16
CA LYS A 3 -28.53 -5.12 -1.89
C LYS A 3 -27.05 -4.93 -1.54
N PHE A 4 -26.29 -6.01 -1.38
CA PHE A 4 -24.89 -5.97 -1.02
C PHE A 4 -24.04 -5.70 -2.27
N ASN A 5 -23.07 -4.78 -2.19
CA ASN A 5 -22.06 -4.62 -3.23
C ASN A 5 -20.98 -5.68 -2.98
N SER A 6 -20.82 -6.62 -3.91
CA SER A 6 -20.03 -7.84 -3.69
C SER A 6 -18.53 -7.63 -3.75
N ILE A 7 -18.09 -6.54 -4.40
CA ILE A 7 -16.68 -6.19 -4.54
C ILE A 7 -16.53 -4.67 -4.69
N SER A 8 -15.44 -4.15 -4.12
CA SER A 8 -14.96 -2.78 -4.33
C SER A 8 -13.66 -2.85 -5.12
N ILE A 9 -13.73 -2.61 -6.43
CA ILE A 9 -12.60 -2.67 -7.36
C ILE A 9 -11.75 -1.42 -7.12
N SER A 10 -10.53 -1.60 -6.61
CA SER A 10 -9.86 -0.56 -5.85
C SER A 10 -8.53 -0.09 -6.45
N GLY A 11 -8.49 1.16 -6.88
CA GLY A 11 -7.28 1.89 -7.27
C GLY A 11 -6.61 2.64 -6.12
N TYR A 12 -7.31 2.91 -5.02
CA TYR A 12 -6.76 3.62 -3.85
C TYR A 12 -5.39 3.09 -3.42
N HIS A 13 -5.27 1.78 -3.25
CA HIS A 13 -4.02 1.16 -2.79
C HIS A 13 -2.88 1.31 -3.81
N MET A 14 -3.20 1.34 -5.11
CA MET A 14 -2.21 1.60 -6.16
C MET A 14 -1.73 3.05 -6.08
N HIS A 15 -2.64 4.01 -5.88
CA HIS A 15 -2.32 5.41 -5.65
C HIS A 15 -1.37 5.59 -4.46
N GLU A 16 -1.71 5.00 -3.31
CA GLU A 16 -0.92 5.08 -2.09
C GLU A 16 0.48 4.45 -2.26
N ALA A 17 0.56 3.36 -3.03
CA ALA A 17 1.83 2.72 -3.40
C ALA A 17 2.69 3.56 -4.36
N GLY A 18 2.11 4.59 -5.00
CA GLY A 18 2.82 5.55 -5.85
C GLY A 18 2.42 5.55 -7.33
N ALA A 19 1.34 4.85 -7.70
CA ALA A 19 0.84 4.85 -9.06
C ALA A 19 0.49 6.27 -9.51
N THR A 20 0.77 6.57 -10.79
CA THR A 20 0.23 7.78 -11.42
C THR A 20 -1.29 7.67 -11.59
N ALA A 21 -1.98 8.79 -11.83
CA ALA A 21 -3.42 8.79 -12.08
C ALA A 21 -3.82 7.88 -13.26
N VAL A 22 -2.98 7.80 -14.30
CA VAL A 22 -3.19 6.92 -15.46
C VAL A 22 -3.02 5.45 -15.08
N GLN A 23 -1.98 5.11 -14.32
CA GLN A 23 -1.75 3.74 -13.84
C GLN A 23 -2.89 3.27 -12.94
N GLU A 24 -3.27 4.09 -11.94
CA GLU A 24 -4.41 3.82 -11.06
C GLU A 24 -5.68 3.59 -11.89
N LEU A 25 -5.96 4.47 -12.85
CA LEU A 25 -7.14 4.38 -13.70
C LEU A 25 -7.15 3.10 -14.54
N ALA A 26 -6.09 2.86 -15.32
CA ALA A 26 -5.99 1.74 -16.24
C ALA A 26 -6.04 0.39 -15.53
N PHE A 27 -5.22 0.22 -14.48
CA PHE A 27 -5.15 -1.04 -13.75
C PHE A 27 -6.44 -1.35 -13.00
N THR A 28 -7.10 -0.34 -12.42
CA THR A 28 -8.39 -0.54 -11.73
C THR A 28 -9.51 -0.94 -12.71
N ILE A 29 -9.58 -0.31 -13.89
CA ILE A 29 -10.58 -0.68 -14.89
C ILE A 29 -10.26 -2.06 -15.49
N ALA A 30 -9.00 -2.39 -15.70
CA ALA A 30 -8.57 -3.71 -16.18
C ALA A 30 -8.88 -4.82 -15.16
N ASP A 31 -8.65 -4.58 -13.86
CA ASP A 31 -9.10 -5.47 -12.78
C ASP A 31 -10.63 -5.67 -12.84
N GLY A 32 -11.39 -4.59 -13.00
CA GLY A 32 -12.85 -4.66 -13.15
C GLY A 32 -13.30 -5.52 -14.34
N LYS A 33 -12.63 -5.36 -15.49
CA LYS A 33 -12.86 -6.18 -16.69
C LYS A 33 -12.57 -7.66 -16.43
N GLU A 34 -11.45 -7.96 -15.76
CA GLU A 34 -11.06 -9.32 -15.37
C GLU A 34 -12.09 -9.95 -14.43
N TYR A 35 -12.52 -9.23 -13.39
CA TYR A 35 -13.54 -9.71 -12.46
C TYR A 35 -14.87 -10.00 -13.16
N ALA A 36 -15.34 -9.10 -14.02
CA ALA A 36 -16.57 -9.29 -14.79
C ALA A 36 -16.46 -10.51 -15.73
N SER A 37 -15.34 -10.63 -16.45
CA SER A 37 -15.09 -11.75 -17.36
C SER A 37 -15.03 -13.08 -16.62
N ARG A 38 -14.41 -13.16 -15.44
CA ARG A 38 -14.38 -14.36 -14.61
C ARG A 38 -15.75 -14.74 -14.06
N ALA A 39 -16.55 -13.76 -13.64
CA ALA A 39 -17.92 -14.01 -13.20
C ALA A 39 -18.79 -14.57 -14.33
N MET A 40 -18.65 -14.04 -15.55
CA MET A 40 -19.31 -14.57 -16.75
C MET A 40 -18.83 -15.97 -17.11
N ALA A 41 -17.51 -16.23 -17.06
CA ALA A 41 -16.93 -17.55 -17.29
C ALA A 41 -17.42 -18.59 -16.26
N ALA A 42 -17.77 -18.13 -15.06
CA ALA A 42 -18.41 -18.94 -14.03
C ALA A 42 -19.93 -19.15 -14.25
N GLY A 43 -20.50 -18.62 -15.34
CA GLY A 43 -21.90 -18.80 -15.72
C GLY A 43 -22.87 -17.73 -15.17
N LEU A 44 -22.36 -16.63 -14.59
CA LEU A 44 -23.22 -15.53 -14.15
C LEU A 44 -23.56 -14.60 -15.32
N ASP A 45 -24.85 -14.30 -15.47
CA ASP A 45 -25.31 -13.25 -16.38
C ASP A 45 -24.79 -11.87 -15.93
N ILE A 46 -24.20 -11.11 -16.84
CA ILE A 46 -23.55 -9.82 -16.57
C ILE A 46 -24.52 -8.85 -15.89
N ASP A 47 -25.77 -8.79 -16.35
CA ASP A 47 -26.79 -7.90 -15.82
C ASP A 47 -27.32 -8.36 -14.45
N ALA A 48 -27.07 -9.60 -14.05
CA ALA A 48 -27.46 -10.11 -12.73
C ALA A 48 -26.52 -9.65 -11.61
N PHE A 49 -25.24 -9.35 -11.92
CA PHE A 49 -24.25 -8.95 -10.90
C PHE A 49 -23.63 -7.57 -11.10
N ALA A 50 -23.50 -7.08 -12.33
CA ALA A 50 -22.76 -5.84 -12.63
C ALA A 50 -23.30 -4.62 -11.88
N GLY A 51 -24.63 -4.52 -11.72
CA GLY A 51 -25.28 -3.48 -10.92
C GLY A 51 -24.95 -3.48 -9.41
N ARG A 52 -24.06 -4.39 -8.96
CA ARG A 52 -23.49 -4.51 -7.61
C ARG A 52 -21.97 -4.36 -7.54
N LEU A 53 -21.31 -4.17 -8.67
CA LEU A 53 -19.91 -3.76 -8.69
C LEU A 53 -19.79 -2.31 -8.24
N SER A 54 -18.78 -2.04 -7.41
CA SER A 54 -18.43 -0.69 -6.97
C SER A 54 -16.93 -0.50 -7.11
N PHE A 55 -16.50 0.76 -7.15
CA PHE A 55 -15.12 1.17 -7.33
C PHE A 55 -14.61 1.96 -6.13
N PHE A 56 -13.30 2.07 -6.01
CA PHE A 56 -12.66 2.83 -4.96
C PHE A 56 -11.36 3.48 -5.45
N PHE A 57 -11.34 4.81 -5.53
CA PHE A 57 -10.18 5.60 -5.99
C PHE A 57 -9.55 6.42 -4.86
N GLY A 58 -8.23 6.60 -4.93
CA GLY A 58 -7.52 7.60 -4.13
C GLY A 58 -7.63 8.98 -4.75
N ILE A 59 -7.51 10.02 -3.93
CA ILE A 59 -7.60 11.41 -4.38
C ILE A 59 -6.45 12.18 -3.76
N GLY A 60 -5.42 12.46 -4.57
CA GLY A 60 -4.25 13.21 -4.16
C GLY A 60 -4.33 14.71 -4.46
N MET A 61 -3.22 15.40 -4.22
CA MET A 61 -3.14 16.86 -4.30
C MET A 61 -3.20 17.46 -5.72
N ASN A 62 -3.13 16.66 -6.79
CA ASN A 62 -3.27 17.17 -8.15
C ASN A 62 -4.75 17.36 -8.51
N PHE A 63 -5.33 18.43 -7.97
CA PHE A 63 -6.76 18.71 -7.94
C PHE A 63 -7.51 18.45 -9.26
N PHE A 64 -7.06 19.06 -10.37
CA PHE A 64 -7.74 18.92 -11.66
C PHE A 64 -7.55 17.54 -12.29
N MET A 65 -6.39 16.91 -12.07
CA MET A 65 -6.12 15.55 -12.53
C MET A 65 -7.09 14.56 -11.89
N GLU A 66 -7.34 14.69 -10.58
CA GLU A 66 -8.25 13.78 -9.87
C GLU A 66 -9.70 13.92 -10.32
N ILE A 67 -10.16 15.15 -10.57
CA ILE A 67 -11.48 15.42 -11.13
C ILE A 67 -11.60 14.76 -12.50
N ALA A 68 -10.62 14.97 -13.38
CA ALA A 68 -10.60 14.38 -14.72
C ALA A 68 -10.52 12.84 -14.66
N LYS A 69 -9.76 12.27 -13.71
CA LYS A 69 -9.64 10.82 -13.50
C LYS A 69 -10.98 10.18 -13.19
N LEU A 70 -11.77 10.75 -12.27
CA LEU A 70 -13.09 10.22 -11.93
C LEU A 70 -14.08 10.31 -13.10
N ARG A 71 -13.99 11.37 -13.92
CA ARG A 71 -14.77 11.50 -15.16
C ARG A 71 -14.36 10.47 -16.20
N ALA A 72 -13.06 10.30 -16.42
CA ALA A 72 -12.49 9.32 -17.35
C ALA A 72 -12.85 7.88 -16.95
N ALA A 73 -12.81 7.54 -15.66
CA ALA A 73 -13.16 6.23 -15.14
C ALA A 73 -14.58 5.79 -15.55
N ARG A 74 -15.56 6.69 -15.45
CA ARG A 74 -16.94 6.40 -15.87
C ARG A 74 -17.04 6.09 -17.37
N THR A 75 -16.33 6.86 -18.20
CA THR A 75 -16.27 6.65 -19.65
C THR A 75 -15.65 5.30 -20.01
N LEU A 76 -14.50 4.99 -19.41
CA LEU A 76 -13.78 3.73 -19.66
C LEU A 76 -14.60 2.52 -19.22
N TRP A 77 -15.18 2.58 -18.03
CA TRP A 77 -16.01 1.50 -17.51
C TRP A 77 -17.25 1.25 -18.36
N TYR A 78 -17.92 2.32 -18.80
CA TYR A 78 -19.06 2.20 -19.72
C TYR A 78 -18.65 1.42 -20.99
N ARG A 79 -17.52 1.80 -21.61
CA ARG A 79 -17.00 1.14 -22.82
C ARG A 79 -16.66 -0.33 -22.58
N VAL A 80 -16.05 -0.66 -21.44
CA VAL A 80 -15.73 -2.05 -21.05
C VAL A 80 -17.02 -2.87 -20.94
N MET A 81 -18.01 -2.38 -20.19
CA MET A 81 -19.25 -3.13 -19.95
C MET A 81 -20.09 -3.28 -21.22
N ASP A 82 -20.11 -2.26 -22.07
CA ASP A 82 -20.74 -2.34 -23.39
C ASP A 82 -20.04 -3.37 -24.29
N GLY A 83 -18.70 -3.38 -24.29
CA GLY A 83 -17.89 -4.38 -25.01
C GLY A 83 -18.06 -5.82 -24.50
N LEU A 84 -18.39 -6.00 -23.22
CA LEU A 84 -18.74 -7.29 -22.63
C LEU A 84 -20.21 -7.69 -22.88
N GLY A 85 -21.01 -6.84 -23.52
CA GLY A 85 -22.38 -7.12 -23.93
C GLY A 85 -23.45 -6.85 -22.86
N ALA A 86 -23.16 -6.02 -21.86
CA ALA A 86 -24.16 -5.60 -20.87
C ALA A 86 -25.34 -4.87 -21.53
N LYS A 87 -26.57 -5.25 -21.18
CA LYS A 87 -27.79 -4.68 -21.78
C LYS A 87 -28.46 -3.65 -20.88
N ASP A 88 -28.38 -3.83 -19.56
CA ASP A 88 -28.93 -2.87 -18.61
C ASP A 88 -27.96 -1.67 -18.46
N GLU A 89 -28.48 -0.46 -18.61
CA GLU A 89 -27.70 0.77 -18.39
C GLU A 89 -27.13 0.84 -16.97
N ARG A 90 -27.82 0.24 -16.00
CA ARG A 90 -27.31 0.14 -14.62
C ARG A 90 -26.00 -0.67 -14.54
N SER A 91 -25.83 -1.69 -15.39
CA SER A 91 -24.63 -2.52 -15.44
C SER A 91 -23.41 -1.74 -15.95
N LYS A 92 -23.64 -0.68 -16.73
CA LYS A 92 -22.61 0.18 -17.31
C LYS A 92 -22.19 1.33 -16.39
N MET A 93 -22.88 1.53 -15.25
CA MET A 93 -22.57 2.59 -14.30
C MET A 93 -21.36 2.24 -13.44
N LEU A 94 -20.36 3.14 -13.43
CA LEU A 94 -19.32 3.14 -12.41
C LEU A 94 -19.80 3.92 -11.19
N ARG A 95 -19.94 3.23 -10.05
CA ARG A 95 -20.27 3.83 -8.75
C ARG A 95 -19.07 3.72 -7.84
N THR A 96 -18.60 4.82 -7.28
CA THR A 96 -17.31 4.85 -6.60
C THR A 96 -17.38 5.41 -5.18
N HIS A 97 -16.59 4.80 -4.31
CA HIS A 97 -16.05 5.43 -3.11
C HIS A 97 -14.78 6.20 -3.49
N CYS A 98 -14.47 7.25 -2.74
CA CYS A 98 -13.18 7.92 -2.79
C CYS A 98 -12.61 8.06 -1.38
N GLN A 99 -11.30 7.99 -1.25
CA GLN A 99 -10.58 8.36 -0.03
C GLN A 99 -9.51 9.38 -0.39
N THR A 100 -9.37 10.43 0.41
CA THR A 100 -8.26 11.37 0.30
C THR A 100 -6.94 10.65 0.50
N SER A 101 -5.85 11.06 -0.14
CA SER A 101 -4.60 10.32 -0.08
C SER A 101 -3.98 10.35 1.32
N GLY A 102 -3.62 9.19 1.87
CA GLY A 102 -2.91 9.09 3.14
C GLY A 102 -1.46 9.56 2.98
N VAL A 103 -0.83 9.17 1.87
CA VAL A 103 0.57 9.51 1.57
C VAL A 103 0.80 10.97 1.17
N SER A 104 -0.25 11.77 0.97
CA SER A 104 -0.11 13.22 0.85
C SER A 104 0.03 13.92 2.20
N LEU A 105 -0.36 13.27 3.30
CA LEU A 105 -0.35 13.82 4.64
C LEU A 105 1.03 13.68 5.28
N GLN A 106 1.38 14.63 6.13
CA GLN A 106 2.73 14.79 6.67
C GLN A 106 2.71 14.72 8.19
N GLU A 107 3.76 14.16 8.77
CA GLU A 107 4.00 14.22 10.22
C GLU A 107 4.31 15.67 10.65
N GLN A 108 5.09 16.40 9.84
CA GLN A 108 5.53 17.77 10.13
C GLN A 108 4.43 18.78 9.81
N ASP A 109 4.27 19.78 10.68
CA ASP A 109 3.23 20.81 10.62
C ASP A 109 1.84 20.23 10.25
N PRO A 110 1.30 19.30 11.07
CA PRO A 110 0.20 18.42 10.67
C PRO A 110 -1.13 19.15 10.47
N TYR A 111 -1.29 20.40 10.94
CA TYR A 111 -2.49 21.20 10.64
C TYR A 111 -2.61 21.54 9.15
N ASN A 112 -1.52 21.55 8.39
CA ASN A 112 -1.58 21.66 6.94
C ASN A 112 -2.34 20.50 6.30
N ASN A 113 -2.42 19.33 6.97
CA ASN A 113 -3.21 18.19 6.50
C ASN A 113 -4.70 18.51 6.42
N VAL A 114 -5.24 19.40 7.27
CA VAL A 114 -6.63 19.87 7.16
C VAL A 114 -6.88 20.54 5.81
N ILE A 115 -5.92 21.35 5.35
CA ILE A 115 -5.99 22.05 4.07
C ILE A 115 -5.86 21.05 2.92
N ARG A 116 -4.88 20.13 2.99
CA ARG A 116 -4.67 19.08 1.98
C ARG A 116 -5.93 18.24 1.78
N THR A 117 -6.46 17.66 2.86
CA THR A 117 -7.67 16.85 2.84
C THR A 117 -8.89 17.64 2.37
N THR A 118 -8.99 18.93 2.65
CA THR A 118 -10.08 19.77 2.12
C THR A 118 -10.00 19.91 0.60
N VAL A 119 -8.80 20.15 0.05
CA VAL A 119 -8.58 20.24 -1.41
C VAL A 119 -8.88 18.90 -2.09
N GLU A 120 -8.40 17.80 -1.52
CA GLU A 120 -8.64 16.44 -2.02
C GLU A 120 -10.13 16.08 -1.96
N ALA A 121 -10.80 16.36 -0.85
CA ALA A 121 -12.24 16.14 -0.69
C ALA A 121 -13.05 16.92 -1.74
N MET A 122 -12.69 18.18 -1.98
CA MET A 122 -13.34 19.00 -3.00
C MET A 122 -13.12 18.41 -4.41
N ALA A 123 -11.94 17.88 -4.72
CA ALA A 123 -11.68 17.19 -5.99
C ALA A 123 -12.56 15.94 -6.15
N ALA A 124 -12.70 15.15 -5.09
CA ALA A 124 -13.56 13.96 -5.08
C ALA A 124 -15.04 14.30 -5.32
N VAL A 125 -15.54 15.37 -4.68
CA VAL A 125 -16.93 15.84 -4.84
C VAL A 125 -17.16 16.36 -6.25
N LEU A 126 -16.29 17.23 -6.76
CA LEU A 126 -16.40 17.79 -8.11
C LEU A 126 -16.21 16.73 -9.20
N GLY A 127 -15.44 15.68 -8.93
CA GLY A 127 -15.32 14.51 -9.80
C GLY A 127 -16.55 13.59 -9.77
N GLY A 128 -17.51 13.82 -8.87
CA GLY A 128 -18.79 13.10 -8.80
C GLY A 128 -18.72 11.74 -8.09
N THR A 129 -18.03 11.67 -6.95
CA THR A 129 -18.01 10.46 -6.10
C THR A 129 -19.37 10.15 -5.46
N GLN A 130 -19.65 8.88 -5.13
CA GLN A 130 -20.88 8.45 -4.45
C GLN A 130 -20.73 8.33 -2.93
N SER A 131 -19.50 8.23 -2.43
CA SER A 131 -19.20 8.27 -0.99
C SER A 131 -17.74 8.68 -0.79
N LEU A 132 -17.43 9.33 0.33
CA LEU A 132 -16.12 9.92 0.57
C LEU A 132 -15.61 9.62 1.97
N HIS A 133 -14.35 9.20 2.05
CA HIS A 133 -13.54 9.18 3.25
C HIS A 133 -12.56 10.35 3.20
N THR A 134 -12.54 11.15 4.26
CA THR A 134 -11.58 12.22 4.49
C THR A 134 -10.68 11.80 5.63
N ASN A 135 -9.38 11.75 5.39
CA ASN A 135 -8.40 11.38 6.40
C ASN A 135 -8.35 12.43 7.52
N ALA A 136 -7.84 12.02 8.68
CA ALA A 136 -7.63 12.92 9.79
C ALA A 136 -6.25 13.59 9.70
N LEU A 137 -6.08 14.71 10.40
CA LEU A 137 -4.84 15.49 10.35
C LEU A 137 -3.61 14.74 10.92
N ASP A 138 -3.86 13.71 11.72
CA ASP A 138 -2.88 12.89 12.46
C ASP A 138 -2.56 11.56 11.75
N GLU A 139 -3.05 11.33 10.53
CA GLU A 139 -2.89 10.09 9.75
C GLU A 139 -1.43 9.61 9.61
N ALA A 140 -0.51 10.55 9.39
CA ALA A 140 0.92 10.24 9.22
C ALA A 140 1.65 9.95 10.54
N ILE A 141 0.94 9.97 11.68
CA ILE A 141 1.50 9.85 13.03
C ILE A 141 0.84 8.69 13.78
N ALA A 142 -0.49 8.66 13.83
CA ALA A 142 -1.26 7.69 14.60
C ALA A 142 -2.68 7.50 14.04
N LEU A 143 -3.45 6.63 14.68
CA LEU A 143 -4.89 6.54 14.42
C LEU A 143 -5.60 7.82 14.88
N PRO A 144 -6.73 8.20 14.23
CA PRO A 144 -7.44 9.42 14.56
C PRO A 144 -7.92 9.49 16.02
N THR A 145 -7.73 10.64 16.65
CA THR A 145 -8.42 11.03 17.89
C THR A 145 -9.86 11.48 17.61
N ASP A 146 -10.70 11.61 18.64
CA ASP A 146 -12.05 12.19 18.49
C ASP A 146 -12.00 13.62 17.94
N PHE A 147 -10.96 14.38 18.28
CA PHE A 147 -10.74 15.75 17.81
C PHE A 147 -10.44 15.76 16.30
N SER A 148 -9.45 14.99 15.85
CA SER A 148 -9.04 14.96 14.45
C SER A 148 -10.11 14.30 13.55
N ALA A 149 -10.75 13.24 14.03
CA ALA A 149 -11.88 12.60 13.33
C ALA A 149 -13.09 13.54 13.19
N ARG A 150 -13.34 14.40 14.19
CA ARG A 150 -14.38 15.45 14.09
C ARG A 150 -14.05 16.44 12.97
N ILE A 151 -12.80 16.88 12.85
CA ILE A 151 -12.38 17.80 11.79
C ILE A 151 -12.55 17.13 10.42
N ALA A 152 -12.05 15.90 10.27
CA ALA A 152 -12.18 15.12 9.03
C ALA A 152 -13.63 15.03 8.55
N ARG A 153 -14.55 14.58 9.43
CA ARG A 153 -15.99 14.55 9.10
C ARG A 153 -16.55 15.94 8.78
N ASN A 154 -16.18 16.95 9.56
CA ASN A 154 -16.69 18.30 9.36
C ASN A 154 -16.22 18.93 8.04
N THR A 155 -15.05 18.54 7.51
CA THR A 155 -14.64 18.94 6.15
C THR A 155 -15.72 18.57 5.12
N GLN A 156 -16.27 17.36 5.17
CA GLN A 156 -17.36 16.95 4.27
C GLN A 156 -18.66 17.72 4.54
N LEU A 157 -19.00 17.95 5.82
CA LEU A 157 -20.20 18.71 6.19
C LEU A 157 -20.15 20.17 5.70
N VAL A 158 -19.00 20.84 5.83
CA VAL A 158 -18.82 22.21 5.34
C VAL A 158 -18.91 22.25 3.80
N LEU A 159 -18.30 21.28 3.12
CA LEU A 159 -18.44 21.16 1.66
C LEU A 159 -19.92 20.96 1.25
N GLN A 160 -20.67 20.14 1.98
CA GLN A 160 -22.07 19.87 1.69
C GLN A 160 -23.00 21.06 1.98
N GLU A 161 -22.87 21.67 3.16
CA GLU A 161 -23.87 22.59 3.71
C GLU A 161 -23.54 24.07 3.48
N GLU A 162 -22.27 24.43 3.28
CA GLU A 162 -21.83 25.83 3.23
C GLU A 162 -21.29 26.24 1.86
N SER A 163 -20.62 25.33 1.14
CA SER A 163 -19.89 25.69 -0.09
C SER A 163 -20.77 25.90 -1.33
N GLY A 164 -21.98 25.32 -1.34
CA GLY A 164 -22.90 25.34 -2.49
C GLY A 164 -22.49 24.44 -3.67
N ILE A 165 -21.39 23.68 -3.59
CA ILE A 165 -20.88 22.86 -4.71
C ILE A 165 -21.84 21.72 -5.10
N CYS A 166 -22.76 21.33 -4.22
CA CYS A 166 -23.77 20.30 -4.49
C CYS A 166 -24.98 20.81 -5.31
N ASN A 167 -25.08 22.12 -5.57
CA ASN A 167 -26.25 22.71 -6.23
C ASN A 167 -26.27 22.50 -7.76
N VAL A 168 -25.15 22.07 -8.36
CA VAL A 168 -25.00 21.90 -9.81
C VAL A 168 -24.37 20.55 -10.10
N VAL A 169 -24.95 19.79 -11.03
CA VAL A 169 -24.40 18.51 -11.49
C VAL A 169 -23.23 18.77 -12.44
N ASP A 170 -22.08 18.14 -12.19
CA ASP A 170 -20.83 18.29 -12.94
C ASP A 170 -20.51 19.77 -13.26
N PRO A 171 -20.30 20.63 -12.24
CA PRO A 171 -20.16 22.08 -12.44
C PRO A 171 -18.95 22.48 -13.31
N LEU A 172 -18.03 21.55 -13.56
CA LEU A 172 -16.86 21.76 -14.41
C LEU A 172 -17.06 21.25 -15.84
N GLY A 173 -18.23 20.68 -16.16
CA GLY A 173 -18.60 20.26 -17.50
C GLY A 173 -18.54 21.42 -18.49
N GLY A 174 -17.84 21.22 -19.61
CA GLY A 174 -17.60 22.26 -20.62
C GLY A 174 -16.35 23.12 -20.37
N SER A 175 -15.64 22.97 -19.25
CA SER A 175 -14.32 23.58 -19.08
C SER A 175 -13.34 22.99 -20.08
N HIS A 176 -12.77 23.82 -20.97
CA HIS A 176 -11.84 23.37 -22.01
C HIS A 176 -10.68 22.54 -21.45
N TYR A 177 -10.13 22.96 -20.30
CA TYR A 177 -9.03 22.26 -19.67
C TYR A 177 -9.45 20.89 -19.12
N ILE A 178 -10.57 20.83 -18.38
CA ILE A 178 -11.04 19.58 -17.76
C ILE A 178 -11.49 18.57 -18.82
N GLU A 179 -12.16 19.03 -19.89
CA GLU A 179 -12.55 18.15 -20.98
C GLU A 179 -11.33 17.59 -21.73
N ALA A 180 -10.35 18.44 -22.04
CA ALA A 180 -9.12 17.99 -22.69
C ALA A 180 -8.33 17.00 -21.81
N LEU A 181 -8.17 17.32 -20.52
CA LEU A 181 -7.47 16.45 -19.58
C LEU A 181 -8.19 15.11 -19.39
N THR A 182 -9.52 15.13 -19.32
CA THR A 182 -10.34 13.91 -19.24
C THR A 182 -10.14 13.05 -20.50
N ALA A 183 -10.14 13.66 -21.68
CA ALA A 183 -9.92 12.94 -22.94
C ALA A 183 -8.51 12.33 -23.02
N THR A 184 -7.48 13.06 -22.59
CA THR A 184 -6.10 12.54 -22.50
C THR A 184 -6.02 11.34 -21.56
N LEU A 185 -6.60 11.43 -20.36
CA LEU A 185 -6.61 10.33 -19.40
C LEU A 185 -7.32 9.08 -19.93
N VAL A 186 -8.43 9.25 -20.66
CA VAL A 186 -9.11 8.14 -21.34
C VAL A 186 -8.16 7.48 -22.35
N ALA A 187 -7.53 8.25 -23.23
CA ALA A 187 -6.65 7.72 -24.27
C ALA A 187 -5.41 7.00 -23.71
N GLU A 188 -4.75 7.60 -22.70
CA GLU A 188 -3.57 7.00 -22.08
C GLU A 188 -3.92 5.74 -21.27
N ALA A 189 -5.05 5.74 -20.56
CA ALA A 189 -5.52 4.56 -19.86
C ALA A 189 -5.93 3.43 -20.81
N GLU A 190 -6.56 3.73 -21.95
CA GLU A 190 -6.87 2.74 -22.99
C GLU A 190 -5.62 2.09 -23.58
N ALA A 191 -4.57 2.89 -23.84
CA ALA A 191 -3.30 2.36 -24.32
C ALA A 191 -2.68 1.39 -23.30
N MET A 192 -2.68 1.75 -22.01
CA MET A 192 -2.17 0.87 -20.95
C MET A 192 -3.05 -0.37 -20.75
N MET A 193 -4.38 -0.24 -20.83
CA MET A 193 -5.29 -1.39 -20.80
C MET A 193 -5.06 -2.34 -21.98
N ALA A 194 -4.69 -1.84 -23.16
CA ALA A 194 -4.34 -2.68 -24.30
C ALA A 194 -3.06 -3.50 -24.06
N GLU A 195 -2.09 -2.96 -23.32
CA GLU A 195 -0.91 -3.73 -22.87
C GLU A 195 -1.31 -4.86 -21.91
N VAL A 196 -2.24 -4.58 -20.99
CA VAL A 196 -2.79 -5.61 -20.08
C VAL A 196 -3.51 -6.70 -20.86
N ASP A 197 -4.33 -6.32 -21.84
CA ASP A 197 -5.03 -7.27 -22.72
C ASP A 197 -4.05 -8.11 -23.54
N ALA A 198 -2.98 -7.50 -24.07
CA ALA A 198 -1.93 -8.21 -24.81
C ALA A 198 -1.16 -9.22 -23.94
N ALA A 199 -1.05 -8.97 -22.63
CA ALA A 199 -0.48 -9.89 -21.67
C ALA A 199 -1.44 -11.03 -21.26
N GLY A 200 -2.68 -11.05 -21.76
CA GLY A 200 -3.68 -12.07 -21.44
C GLY A 200 -4.62 -11.70 -20.29
N GLY A 201 -4.77 -10.40 -19.99
CA GLY A 201 -5.62 -9.89 -18.92
C GLY A 201 -4.85 -9.61 -17.62
N MET A 202 -5.53 -8.97 -16.67
CA MET A 202 -4.87 -8.39 -15.50
C MET A 202 -4.25 -9.44 -14.58
N THR A 203 -4.85 -10.63 -14.48
CA THR A 203 -4.28 -11.76 -13.72
C THR A 203 -2.91 -12.18 -14.26
N ALA A 204 -2.81 -12.34 -15.58
CA ALA A 204 -1.57 -12.73 -16.23
C ALA A 204 -0.53 -11.59 -16.15
N TYR A 205 -0.96 -10.35 -16.33
CA TYR A 205 -0.09 -9.18 -16.24
C TYR A 205 0.50 -8.99 -14.83
N VAL A 206 -0.30 -9.16 -13.77
CA VAL A 206 0.19 -9.14 -12.37
C VAL A 206 1.22 -10.24 -12.13
N ALA A 207 1.02 -11.44 -12.67
CA ALA A 207 1.96 -12.55 -12.52
C ALA A 207 3.34 -12.28 -13.14
N THR A 208 3.45 -11.33 -14.09
CA THR A 208 4.74 -10.89 -14.64
C THR A 208 5.54 -9.99 -13.69
N GLY A 209 4.88 -9.42 -12.66
CA GLY A 209 5.47 -8.39 -11.79
C GLY A 209 5.56 -6.99 -12.41
N ALA A 210 5.23 -6.82 -13.70
CA ALA A 210 5.34 -5.55 -14.40
C ALA A 210 4.50 -4.40 -13.81
N PRO A 211 3.23 -4.59 -13.39
CA PRO A 211 2.45 -3.52 -12.76
C PRO A 211 3.12 -2.98 -11.51
N LYS A 212 3.58 -3.89 -10.63
CA LYS A 212 4.21 -3.53 -9.37
C LYS A 212 5.49 -2.73 -9.62
N ALA A 213 6.35 -3.23 -10.52
CA ALA A 213 7.58 -2.52 -10.88
C ALA A 213 7.31 -1.14 -11.52
N ALA A 214 6.23 -0.99 -12.29
CA ALA A 214 5.84 0.29 -12.88
C ALA A 214 5.37 1.31 -11.83
N ILE A 215 4.63 0.85 -10.81
CA ILE A 215 4.18 1.65 -9.66
C ILE A 215 5.38 2.05 -8.79
N GLU A 216 6.27 1.11 -8.49
CA GLU A 216 7.48 1.39 -7.71
C GLU A 216 8.40 2.40 -8.39
N ARG A 217 8.54 2.32 -9.73
CA ARG A 217 9.28 3.31 -10.50
C ARG A 217 8.66 4.71 -10.39
N ALA A 218 7.34 4.82 -10.48
CA ALA A 218 6.64 6.09 -10.31
C ALA A 218 6.79 6.64 -8.88
N ALA A 219 6.73 5.77 -7.87
CA ALA A 219 6.96 6.12 -6.47
C ALA A 219 8.37 6.67 -6.24
N ALA A 220 9.40 5.99 -6.78
CA ALA A 220 10.79 6.42 -6.70
C ALA A 220 11.00 7.77 -7.42
N GLN A 221 10.45 7.95 -8.63
CA GLN A 221 10.52 9.23 -9.35
C GLN A 221 9.90 10.39 -8.55
N LYS A 222 8.72 10.16 -7.96
CA LYS A 222 8.06 11.16 -7.11
C LYS A 222 8.90 11.48 -5.89
N GLN A 223 9.45 10.48 -5.22
CA GLN A 223 10.29 10.69 -4.04
C GLN A 223 11.57 11.45 -4.39
N THR A 224 12.22 11.16 -5.51
CA THR A 224 13.36 11.95 -5.98
C THR A 224 12.99 13.41 -6.20
N GLY A 225 11.86 13.70 -6.83
CA GLY A 225 11.39 15.08 -7.01
C GLY A 225 11.14 15.80 -5.67
N ILE A 226 10.66 15.08 -4.65
CA ILE A 226 10.48 15.61 -3.29
C ILE A 226 11.83 15.88 -2.62
N ASP A 227 12.74 14.90 -2.66
CA ASP A 227 14.05 14.97 -2.00
C ASP A 227 14.94 16.08 -2.60
N LYS A 228 14.79 16.36 -3.91
CA LYS A 228 15.45 17.49 -4.60
C LYS A 228 14.75 18.83 -4.42
N GLY A 229 13.55 18.86 -3.82
CA GLY A 229 12.75 20.06 -3.65
C GLY A 229 12.06 20.57 -4.93
N GLU A 230 12.10 19.80 -6.03
CA GLU A 230 11.36 20.09 -7.26
C GLU A 230 9.84 19.96 -7.04
N THR A 231 9.45 18.95 -6.26
CA THR A 231 8.09 18.79 -5.73
C THR A 231 8.05 19.34 -4.31
N VAL A 232 7.39 20.48 -4.13
CA VAL A 232 7.30 21.13 -2.82
C VAL A 232 6.30 20.40 -1.91
N ILE A 233 6.73 20.08 -0.70
CA ILE A 233 5.87 19.68 0.42
C ILE A 233 6.07 20.69 1.54
N VAL A 234 5.06 21.55 1.74
CA VAL A 234 5.04 22.58 2.78
C VAL A 234 5.15 21.95 4.16
N GLY A 235 6.09 22.45 4.97
CA GLY A 235 6.43 21.92 6.30
C GLY A 235 7.50 20.82 6.27
N VAL A 236 7.76 20.22 5.10
CA VAL A 236 8.64 19.03 4.99
C VAL A 236 9.92 19.29 4.23
N ASN A 237 9.89 19.87 3.03
CA ASN A 237 11.11 20.23 2.28
C ASN A 237 11.24 21.74 2.03
N LYS A 238 10.17 22.49 2.30
CA LYS A 238 10.13 23.95 2.21
C LYS A 238 9.22 24.51 3.29
N TYR A 239 9.59 25.66 3.84
CA TYR A 239 8.89 26.31 4.95
C TYR A 239 8.82 25.40 6.19
N ARG A 240 9.93 24.72 6.50
CA ARG A 240 10.07 23.91 7.71
C ARG A 240 9.99 24.79 8.94
N LYS A 241 9.38 24.28 10.01
CA LYS A 241 9.46 24.89 11.34
C LYS A 241 10.80 24.54 11.98
N ASP A 242 11.29 25.42 12.84
CA ASP A 242 12.49 25.14 13.65
C ASP A 242 12.22 24.04 14.69
N SER A 243 10.98 23.92 15.16
CA SER A 243 10.53 22.88 16.08
C SER A 243 9.05 22.54 15.83
N GLU A 244 8.71 21.26 15.96
CA GLU A 244 7.34 20.77 15.84
C GLU A 244 6.59 20.93 17.17
N ASP A 245 5.28 21.21 17.08
CA ASP A 245 4.42 21.29 18.25
C ASP A 245 4.02 19.87 18.71
N PRO A 246 3.95 19.60 20.02
CA PRO A 246 3.46 18.33 20.50
C PRO A 246 2.00 18.15 20.11
N MET A 247 1.66 16.94 19.68
CA MET A 247 0.29 16.57 19.29
C MET A 247 -0.17 15.37 20.12
N GLU A 248 -1.41 15.42 20.60
CA GLU A 248 -2.04 14.27 21.24
C GLU A 248 -2.30 13.18 20.20
N THR A 249 -1.92 11.95 20.51
CA THR A 249 -2.08 10.79 19.62
C THR A 249 -2.86 9.69 20.33
N LEU A 250 -3.60 8.89 19.56
CA LEU A 250 -4.31 7.74 20.11
C LEU A 250 -3.34 6.58 20.32
N GLU A 251 -3.03 6.26 21.57
CA GLU A 251 -2.28 5.05 21.92
C GLU A 251 -3.22 3.85 22.10
N VAL A 252 -2.90 2.75 21.41
CA VAL A 252 -3.60 1.47 21.57
C VAL A 252 -2.77 0.57 22.48
N ASP A 253 -3.32 0.22 23.65
CA ASP A 253 -2.73 -0.78 24.54
C ASP A 253 -2.90 -2.19 23.95
N ASN A 254 -1.94 -2.56 23.12
CA ASN A 254 -1.90 -3.85 22.43
C ASN A 254 -1.85 -5.04 23.40
N GLN A 255 -1.25 -4.89 24.60
CA GLN A 255 -1.19 -5.97 25.59
C GLN A 255 -2.56 -6.26 26.19
N LYS A 256 -3.31 -5.20 26.55
CA LYS A 256 -4.68 -5.32 27.05
C LYS A 256 -5.62 -5.86 25.98
N VAL A 257 -5.54 -5.35 24.74
CA VAL A 257 -6.34 -5.85 23.61
C VAL A 257 -6.06 -7.33 23.37
N ARG A 258 -4.78 -7.74 23.25
CA ARG A 258 -4.37 -9.12 23.03
C ARG A 258 -4.87 -10.05 24.14
N SER A 259 -4.62 -9.69 25.40
CA SER A 259 -5.06 -10.49 26.55
C SER A 259 -6.59 -10.65 26.57
N GLY A 260 -7.33 -9.58 26.28
CA GLY A 260 -8.80 -9.63 26.17
C GLY A 260 -9.31 -10.47 25.00
N GLN A 261 -8.61 -10.47 23.85
CA GLN A 261 -8.95 -11.34 22.73
C GLN A 261 -8.65 -12.81 23.01
N ILE A 262 -7.52 -13.12 23.65
CA ILE A 262 -7.18 -14.49 24.08
C ILE A 262 -8.25 -15.04 25.04
N ALA A 263 -8.66 -14.25 26.03
CA ALA A 263 -9.70 -14.64 26.97
C ALA A 263 -11.06 -14.89 26.27
N ARG A 264 -11.42 -14.05 25.29
CA ARG A 264 -12.64 -14.25 24.49
C ARG A 264 -12.56 -15.52 23.64
N LEU A 265 -11.43 -15.77 22.98
CA LEU A 265 -11.21 -16.99 22.19
C LEU A 265 -11.29 -18.25 23.05
N ALA A 266 -10.71 -18.23 24.26
CA ALA A 266 -10.81 -19.33 25.20
C ALA A 266 -12.26 -19.62 25.57
N LYS A 267 -13.04 -18.58 25.90
CA LYS A 267 -14.47 -18.72 26.23
C LYS A 267 -15.30 -19.27 25.07
N VAL A 268 -15.05 -18.79 23.84
CA VAL A 268 -15.74 -19.29 22.64
C VAL A 268 -15.43 -20.76 22.40
N ARG A 269 -14.16 -21.16 22.51
CA ARG A 269 -13.74 -22.55 22.32
C ARG A 269 -14.26 -23.49 23.41
N GLU A 270 -14.37 -23.02 24.65
CA GLU A 270 -14.93 -23.80 25.76
C GLU A 270 -16.44 -24.00 25.61
N GLY A 271 -17.16 -22.99 25.12
CA GLY A 271 -18.62 -22.99 25.03
C GLY A 271 -19.22 -23.57 23.75
N ARG A 272 -18.42 -23.80 22.70
CA ARG A 272 -18.94 -24.25 21.39
C ARG A 272 -19.19 -25.75 21.32
N ASP A 273 -20.06 -26.15 20.40
CA ASP A 273 -20.15 -27.55 19.96
C ASP A 273 -18.94 -27.89 19.09
N GLU A 274 -17.93 -28.48 19.72
CA GLU A 274 -16.66 -28.85 19.06
C GLU A 274 -16.86 -29.87 17.93
N ALA A 275 -17.83 -30.78 18.04
CA ALA A 275 -18.08 -31.78 17.00
C ALA A 275 -18.70 -31.13 15.76
N ALA A 276 -19.69 -30.25 15.96
CA ALA A 276 -20.31 -29.49 14.88
C ALA A 276 -19.31 -28.53 14.20
N CYS A 277 -18.48 -27.83 14.98
CA CYS A 277 -17.44 -26.96 14.47
C CYS A 277 -16.45 -27.72 13.56
N ARG A 278 -15.96 -28.88 14.00
CA ARG A 278 -15.04 -29.70 13.20
C ARG A 278 -15.69 -30.24 11.94
N ALA A 279 -16.96 -30.66 12.01
CA ALA A 279 -17.70 -31.13 10.86
C ALA A 279 -17.86 -30.02 9.80
N ALA A 280 -18.17 -28.80 10.23
CA ALA A 280 -18.28 -27.64 9.33
C ALA A 280 -16.93 -27.28 8.67
N LEU A 281 -15.84 -27.27 9.44
CA LEU A 281 -14.50 -27.02 8.92
C LEU A 281 -14.06 -28.09 7.91
N ALA A 282 -14.33 -29.37 8.20
CA ALA A 282 -14.05 -30.47 7.27
C ALA A 282 -14.86 -30.34 5.97
N ALA A 283 -16.12 -29.90 6.06
CA ALA A 283 -16.94 -29.62 4.89
C ALA A 283 -16.38 -28.45 4.06
N LEU A 284 -15.86 -27.40 4.71
CA LEU A 284 -15.18 -26.29 4.03
C LEU A 284 -13.92 -26.76 3.31
N THR A 285 -13.06 -27.54 3.95
CA THR A 285 -11.87 -28.15 3.31
C THR A 285 -12.27 -29.03 2.12
N ALA A 286 -13.31 -29.86 2.27
CA ALA A 286 -13.81 -30.67 1.17
C ALA A 286 -14.34 -29.81 0.01
N GLY A 287 -15.09 -28.76 0.31
CA GLY A 287 -15.58 -27.77 -0.67
C GLY A 287 -14.44 -27.07 -1.41
N ALA A 288 -13.36 -26.71 -0.71
CA ALA A 288 -12.18 -26.10 -1.31
C ALA A 288 -11.49 -27.01 -2.35
N ARG A 289 -11.48 -28.34 -2.14
CA ARG A 289 -10.85 -29.31 -3.07
C ARG A 289 -11.58 -29.45 -4.41
N VAL A 290 -12.89 -29.22 -4.43
CA VAL A 290 -13.75 -29.43 -5.60
C VAL A 290 -14.29 -28.13 -6.19
N SER A 291 -13.94 -26.99 -5.59
CA SER A 291 -14.30 -25.68 -6.11
C SER A 291 -13.65 -25.49 -7.49
N PRO A 292 -14.41 -25.14 -8.54
CA PRO A 292 -13.89 -24.99 -9.91
C PRO A 292 -12.90 -23.83 -10.07
N ILE A 293 -12.62 -23.09 -8.99
CA ILE A 293 -11.64 -22.00 -8.91
C ILE A 293 -10.19 -22.56 -8.93
N VAL A 294 -9.99 -23.87 -8.74
CA VAL A 294 -8.64 -24.47 -8.72
C VAL A 294 -8.15 -24.91 -10.11
N SER A 295 -7.55 -23.99 -10.86
CA SER A 295 -6.30 -24.19 -11.62
C SER A 295 -5.88 -22.89 -12.31
N PRO A 296 -4.64 -22.40 -12.12
CA PRO A 296 -3.45 -23.23 -12.29
C PRO A 296 -2.45 -23.14 -11.12
N ARG A 297 -1.75 -24.26 -10.89
CA ARG A 297 -0.45 -24.24 -10.21
C ARG A 297 0.48 -23.29 -10.98
N ALA A 298 1.26 -22.50 -10.25
CA ALA A 298 2.32 -21.65 -10.79
C ALA A 298 3.14 -22.41 -11.87
N GLY A 299 3.14 -21.89 -13.09
CA GLY A 299 3.95 -22.39 -14.21
C GLY A 299 3.23 -23.08 -15.37
N GLY A 300 1.90 -23.23 -15.34
CA GLY A 300 1.12 -23.79 -16.46
C GLY A 300 0.65 -22.72 -17.46
N ASP A 301 0.92 -22.92 -18.75
CA ASP A 301 0.45 -22.13 -19.88
C ASP A 301 -1.09 -21.95 -19.86
N LEU A 302 -1.56 -20.71 -19.71
CA LEU A 302 -2.97 -20.33 -19.68
C LEU A 302 -3.67 -20.45 -21.04
N SER A 303 -2.91 -20.58 -22.14
CA SER A 303 -3.46 -20.68 -23.50
C SER A 303 -4.12 -22.03 -23.80
N GLN A 304 -3.99 -23.02 -22.89
CA GLN A 304 -4.55 -24.37 -23.05
C GLN A 304 -5.80 -24.65 -22.20
N GLN A 305 -6.32 -23.68 -21.46
CA GLN A 305 -7.61 -23.87 -20.77
C GLN A 305 -8.76 -23.72 -21.78
N GLY A 306 -9.25 -24.85 -22.29
CA GLY A 306 -10.47 -24.89 -23.08
C GLY A 306 -11.64 -24.28 -22.30
N ALA A 307 -12.54 -23.59 -23.02
CA ALA A 307 -13.73 -22.98 -22.44
C ALA A 307 -14.49 -23.99 -21.55
N PRO A 308 -14.90 -23.63 -20.32
CA PRO A 308 -15.71 -24.51 -19.50
C PRO A 308 -17.00 -24.86 -20.25
N SER A 309 -17.35 -26.15 -20.24
CA SER A 309 -18.56 -26.67 -20.88
C SER A 309 -19.81 -25.91 -20.38
N PRO A 310 -20.81 -25.60 -21.24
CA PRO A 310 -22.00 -24.83 -20.87
C PRO A 310 -22.94 -25.51 -19.85
N GLU A 311 -22.54 -26.67 -19.30
CA GLU A 311 -23.24 -27.41 -18.25
C GLU A 311 -22.60 -27.27 -16.85
N ALA A 312 -21.85 -26.19 -16.59
CA ALA A 312 -21.37 -25.92 -15.23
C ALA A 312 -22.56 -25.73 -14.27
N PRO A 313 -22.65 -26.48 -13.16
CA PRO A 313 -23.81 -26.43 -12.30
C PRO A 313 -23.92 -25.07 -11.61
N ALA A 314 -25.14 -24.54 -11.54
CA ALA A 314 -25.47 -23.35 -10.78
C ALA A 314 -24.89 -23.41 -9.36
N PHE A 315 -24.38 -22.27 -8.86
CA PHE A 315 -23.72 -22.07 -7.56
C PHE A 315 -24.56 -22.39 -6.29
N ALA A 316 -25.59 -23.22 -6.38
CA ALA A 316 -26.41 -23.68 -5.28
C ALA A 316 -26.05 -25.13 -4.90
N GLY A 317 -25.25 -25.31 -3.85
CA GLY A 317 -24.86 -26.64 -3.35
C GLY A 317 -23.56 -26.64 -2.55
N ALA A 318 -23.11 -27.83 -2.14
CA ALA A 318 -21.98 -28.13 -1.24
C ALA A 318 -20.57 -27.65 -1.69
N HIS A 319 -20.49 -26.72 -2.65
CA HIS A 319 -19.27 -26.21 -3.28
C HIS A 319 -19.10 -24.69 -3.11
N ASN A 320 -20.11 -23.97 -2.60
CA ASN A 320 -19.99 -22.53 -2.36
C ASN A 320 -19.21 -22.27 -1.06
N LEU A 321 -17.98 -21.77 -1.18
CA LEU A 321 -17.09 -21.56 -0.03
C LEU A 321 -17.62 -20.53 0.97
N LEU A 322 -18.33 -19.49 0.52
CA LEU A 322 -18.94 -18.50 1.41
C LEU A 322 -20.05 -19.14 2.24
N ALA A 323 -20.91 -19.97 1.63
CA ALA A 323 -21.96 -20.68 2.35
C ALA A 323 -21.37 -21.62 3.41
N LEU A 324 -20.32 -22.38 3.07
CA LEU A 324 -19.62 -23.27 4.00
C LEU A 324 -18.93 -22.48 5.12
N ALA A 325 -18.33 -21.33 4.82
CA ALA A 325 -17.74 -20.45 5.83
C ALA A 325 -18.79 -19.85 6.78
N VAL A 326 -20.00 -19.54 6.29
CA VAL A 326 -21.13 -19.11 7.12
C VAL A 326 -21.57 -20.23 8.07
N GLU A 327 -21.59 -21.50 7.62
CA GLU A 327 -21.83 -22.64 8.50
C GLU A 327 -20.73 -22.80 9.56
N CYS A 328 -19.45 -22.65 9.18
CA CYS A 328 -18.34 -22.66 10.13
C CYS A 328 -18.51 -21.57 11.20
N ALA A 329 -18.80 -20.34 10.78
CA ALA A 329 -19.01 -19.22 11.69
C ALA A 329 -20.24 -19.43 12.61
N ARG A 330 -21.30 -20.08 12.11
CA ARG A 330 -22.47 -20.45 12.92
C ARG A 330 -22.13 -21.47 14.01
N HIS A 331 -21.10 -22.29 13.79
CA HIS A 331 -20.58 -23.25 14.76
C HIS A 331 -19.34 -22.72 15.51
N ASP A 332 -19.23 -21.39 15.65
CA ASP A 332 -18.18 -20.72 16.42
C ASP A 332 -16.74 -21.12 16.00
N ALA A 333 -16.57 -21.47 14.73
CA ALA A 333 -15.25 -21.55 14.14
C ALA A 333 -14.66 -20.15 14.06
N THR A 334 -13.43 -20.02 14.51
CA THR A 334 -12.68 -18.76 14.46
C THR A 334 -12.26 -18.45 13.02
N LEU A 335 -11.99 -17.17 12.74
CA LEU A 335 -11.46 -16.76 11.45
C LEU A 335 -10.18 -17.54 11.09
N GLY A 336 -9.28 -17.76 12.05
CA GLY A 336 -8.06 -18.54 11.85
C GLY A 336 -8.33 -20.00 11.48
N GLU A 337 -9.32 -20.66 12.10
CA GLU A 337 -9.71 -22.03 11.75
C GLU A 337 -10.33 -22.12 10.36
N ILE A 338 -11.19 -21.17 9.99
CA ILE A 338 -11.81 -21.09 8.65
C ILE A 338 -10.74 -20.86 7.58
N SER A 339 -9.81 -19.94 7.81
CA SER A 339 -8.68 -19.70 6.91
C SER A 339 -7.77 -20.92 6.78
N ALA A 340 -7.42 -21.57 7.90
CA ALA A 340 -6.57 -22.76 7.90
C ALA A 340 -7.21 -23.95 7.16
N ALA A 341 -8.52 -24.13 7.27
CA ALA A 341 -9.25 -25.17 6.55
C ALA A 341 -9.17 -25.01 5.03
N MET A 342 -9.13 -23.77 4.52
CA MET A 342 -8.91 -23.48 3.10
C MET A 342 -7.43 -23.54 2.73
N GLU A 343 -6.54 -23.11 3.63
CA GLU A 343 -5.08 -23.15 3.44
C GLU A 343 -4.56 -24.57 3.21
N GLU A 344 -5.16 -25.60 3.83
CA GLU A 344 -4.81 -27.01 3.58
C GLU A 344 -4.87 -27.38 2.08
N VAL A 345 -5.75 -26.73 1.32
CA VAL A 345 -5.97 -27.01 -0.10
C VAL A 345 -5.23 -26.01 -0.99
N PHE A 346 -5.30 -24.72 -0.66
CA PHE A 346 -4.78 -23.65 -1.51
C PHE A 346 -3.31 -23.31 -1.25
N GLY A 347 -2.79 -23.65 -0.07
CA GLY A 347 -1.50 -23.18 0.42
C GLY A 347 -1.51 -21.68 0.76
N ARG A 348 -0.31 -21.13 0.97
CA ARG A 348 -0.08 -19.69 1.13
C ARG A 348 0.67 -19.16 -0.08
N HIS A 349 0.26 -17.97 -0.53
CA HIS A 349 1.05 -17.22 -1.49
C HIS A 349 2.34 -16.73 -0.83
N ASP A 350 3.45 -16.83 -1.57
CA ASP A 350 4.75 -16.30 -1.18
C ASP A 350 5.26 -15.41 -2.31
N ALA A 351 5.88 -14.29 -1.94
CA ALA A 351 6.40 -13.31 -2.87
C ALA A 351 7.72 -12.75 -2.32
N THR A 352 8.79 -12.94 -3.09
CA THR A 352 10.05 -12.27 -2.82
C THR A 352 10.05 -10.89 -3.47
N PRO A 353 10.25 -9.80 -2.72
CA PRO A 353 10.37 -8.47 -3.29
C PRO A 353 11.55 -8.40 -4.27
N ALA A 354 11.34 -7.77 -5.42
CA ALA A 354 12.40 -7.42 -6.37
C ALA A 354 12.33 -5.91 -6.63
N PRO A 355 12.98 -5.09 -5.79
CA PRO A 355 12.94 -3.64 -5.93
C PRO A 355 13.47 -3.17 -7.29
N VAL A 356 12.88 -2.10 -7.82
CA VAL A 356 13.41 -1.41 -9.00
C VAL A 356 14.80 -0.82 -8.74
N SER A 357 15.61 -0.65 -9.79
CA SER A 357 16.94 -0.04 -9.73
C SER A 357 17.15 1.01 -10.82
N GLY A 358 18.12 1.91 -10.63
CA GLY A 358 18.55 2.93 -11.60
C GLY A 358 17.65 4.17 -11.69
N VAL A 359 16.67 4.31 -10.80
CA VAL A 359 15.72 5.45 -10.82
C VAL A 359 16.29 6.67 -10.11
N TYR A 360 16.99 6.47 -8.99
CA TYR A 360 17.57 7.56 -8.21
C TYR A 360 18.86 8.07 -8.84
N ALA A 361 19.76 7.16 -9.25
CA ALA A 361 21.06 7.53 -9.80
C ALA A 361 20.94 8.50 -11.01
N SER A 362 19.99 8.24 -11.91
CA SER A 362 19.78 9.07 -13.11
C SER A 362 19.30 10.49 -12.79
N ALA A 363 18.55 10.68 -11.72
CA ALA A 363 17.97 11.97 -11.36
C ALA A 363 18.90 12.86 -10.50
N TYR A 364 19.94 12.25 -9.91
CA TYR A 364 20.99 12.89 -9.11
C TYR A 364 22.31 13.03 -9.87
N GLU A 365 22.29 12.92 -11.21
CA GLU A 365 23.47 13.17 -12.04
C GLU A 365 24.03 14.57 -11.71
N PHE A 366 25.31 14.62 -11.33
CA PHE A 366 26.02 15.84 -10.90
C PHE A 366 25.60 16.47 -9.55
N ASP A 367 24.77 15.81 -8.76
CA ASP A 367 24.44 16.29 -7.42
C ASP A 367 25.62 16.09 -6.45
N ARG A 368 26.04 17.18 -5.78
CA ARG A 368 27.20 17.16 -4.87
C ARG A 368 26.97 16.29 -3.65
N ARG A 369 25.77 16.32 -3.07
CA ARG A 369 25.46 15.57 -1.85
C ARG A 369 25.38 14.08 -2.16
N TRP A 370 24.79 13.72 -3.30
CA TRP A 370 24.83 12.36 -3.84
C TRP A 370 26.27 11.86 -4.01
N ALA A 371 27.14 12.65 -4.65
CA ALA A 371 28.54 12.29 -4.86
C ALA A 371 29.29 12.05 -3.54
N GLN A 372 29.07 12.91 -2.52
CA GLN A 372 29.63 12.71 -1.18
C GLN A 372 29.19 11.37 -0.56
N VAL A 373 27.91 11.02 -0.69
CA VAL A 373 27.38 9.76 -0.17
C VAL A 373 27.98 8.57 -0.90
N THR A 374 28.04 8.59 -2.24
CA THR A 374 28.63 7.49 -3.02
C THR A 374 30.12 7.30 -2.70
N ASP A 375 30.88 8.40 -2.57
CA ASP A 375 32.30 8.34 -2.17
C ASP A 375 32.46 7.77 -0.75
N GLY A 376 31.55 8.14 0.15
CA GLY A 376 31.50 7.60 1.51
C GLY A 376 31.18 6.11 1.55
N VAL A 377 30.24 5.63 0.73
CA VAL A 377 29.94 4.20 0.55
C VAL A 377 31.18 3.45 0.08
N GLU A 378 31.90 3.97 -0.91
CA GLU A 378 33.14 3.35 -1.36
C GLU A 378 34.23 3.35 -0.29
N ALA A 379 34.37 4.44 0.46
CA ALA A 379 35.37 4.56 1.54
C ALA A 379 35.10 3.55 2.65
N VAL A 380 33.84 3.43 3.09
CA VAL A 380 33.42 2.39 4.04
C VAL A 380 33.68 1.01 3.44
N GLY A 381 33.36 0.82 2.15
CA GLY A 381 33.58 -0.45 1.46
C GLY A 381 35.04 -0.87 1.41
N ARG A 382 35.97 0.07 1.15
CA ARG A 382 37.42 -0.17 1.22
C ARG A 382 37.88 -0.59 2.61
N ARG A 383 37.32 -0.01 3.67
CA ARG A 383 37.64 -0.38 5.06
C ARG A 383 37.09 -1.77 5.43
N LEU A 384 35.88 -2.11 4.99
CA LEU A 384 35.26 -3.41 5.25
C LEU A 384 35.80 -4.53 4.36
N GLY A 385 36.44 -4.20 3.23
CA GLY A 385 36.85 -5.17 2.20
C GLY A 385 35.69 -5.70 1.34
N ARG A 386 34.47 -5.19 1.56
CA ARG A 386 33.24 -5.46 0.80
C ARG A 386 32.33 -4.25 0.86
N LYS A 387 31.31 -4.16 0.00
CA LYS A 387 30.28 -3.11 0.09
C LYS A 387 29.61 -3.13 1.46
N PRO A 388 29.22 -1.97 2.02
CA PRO A 388 28.37 -1.93 3.21
C PRO A 388 27.02 -2.58 2.90
N ARG A 389 26.57 -3.45 3.80
CA ARG A 389 25.36 -4.26 3.66
C ARG A 389 24.26 -3.77 4.57
N ILE A 390 23.10 -3.50 3.99
CA ILE A 390 21.90 -3.11 4.74
C ILE A 390 20.77 -4.09 4.44
N MET A 391 20.17 -4.65 5.48
CA MET A 391 18.91 -5.36 5.38
C MET A 391 17.75 -4.39 5.60
N VAL A 392 16.80 -4.35 4.68
CA VAL A 392 15.52 -3.66 4.88
C VAL A 392 14.51 -4.71 5.36
N ALA A 393 14.13 -4.64 6.64
CA ALA A 393 13.31 -5.66 7.30
C ALA A 393 11.84 -5.22 7.44
N LYS A 394 10.92 -6.14 7.12
CA LYS A 394 9.48 -6.03 7.35
C LYS A 394 9.05 -7.11 8.34
N MET A 395 8.77 -6.70 9.57
CA MET A 395 8.42 -7.62 10.66
C MET A 395 6.95 -7.54 11.02
N GLY A 396 6.38 -8.68 11.43
CA GLY A 396 4.97 -8.81 11.77
C GLY A 396 4.07 -8.72 10.53
N GLN A 397 2.77 -8.52 10.70
CA GLN A 397 1.80 -8.54 9.60
C GLN A 397 1.75 -7.23 8.77
N ASP A 398 2.80 -6.40 8.86
CA ASP A 398 2.86 -5.11 8.16
C ASP A 398 3.19 -5.29 6.67
N GLY A 399 2.18 -5.08 5.83
CA GLY A 399 2.28 -5.17 4.36
C GLY A 399 2.73 -3.89 3.67
N HIS A 400 2.97 -2.78 4.38
CA HIS A 400 3.38 -1.52 3.74
C HIS A 400 4.84 -1.61 3.28
N ASP A 401 5.07 -1.64 1.96
CA ASP A 401 6.41 -1.84 1.40
C ASP A 401 6.91 -0.68 0.54
N ARG A 402 6.09 0.33 0.22
CA ARG A 402 6.51 1.50 -0.58
C ARG A 402 7.79 2.14 -0.05
N GLY A 403 7.82 2.53 1.22
CA GLY A 403 9.00 3.16 1.83
C GLY A 403 10.22 2.24 1.83
N ALA A 404 10.02 0.96 2.13
CA ALA A 404 11.07 -0.05 2.11
C ALA A 404 11.67 -0.23 0.70
N ASN A 405 10.83 -0.31 -0.34
CA ASN A 405 11.26 -0.50 -1.73
C ASN A 405 11.97 0.75 -2.27
N VAL A 406 11.51 1.95 -1.89
CA VAL A 406 12.17 3.21 -2.22
C VAL A 406 13.57 3.30 -1.59
N ILE A 407 13.68 3.00 -0.29
CA ILE A 407 14.99 2.96 0.40
C ILE A 407 15.89 1.90 -0.23
N ALA A 408 15.38 0.70 -0.50
CA ALA A 408 16.14 -0.37 -1.12
C ALA A 408 16.68 0.01 -2.51
N SER A 409 15.84 0.62 -3.34
CA SER A 409 16.21 1.12 -4.67
C SER A 409 17.30 2.18 -4.59
N ALA A 410 17.09 3.22 -3.78
CA ALA A 410 18.02 4.35 -3.67
C ALA A 410 19.37 3.94 -3.06
N PHE A 411 19.38 3.12 -2.01
CA PHE A 411 20.62 2.65 -1.38
C PHE A 411 21.42 1.75 -2.32
N SER A 412 20.74 0.91 -3.11
CA SER A 412 21.38 0.13 -4.17
C SER A 412 22.02 1.04 -5.22
N ASP A 413 21.32 2.10 -5.65
CA ASP A 413 21.83 3.10 -6.59
C ASP A 413 23.04 3.88 -6.03
N MET A 414 23.11 4.10 -4.71
CA MET A 414 24.25 4.71 -4.02
C MET A 414 25.44 3.76 -3.79
N GLY A 415 25.27 2.46 -4.08
CA GLY A 415 26.34 1.46 -4.02
C GLY A 415 26.34 0.55 -2.79
N PHE A 416 25.36 0.64 -1.89
CA PHE A 416 25.17 -0.35 -0.83
C PHE A 416 24.81 -1.72 -1.42
N GLU A 417 25.15 -2.78 -0.69
CA GLU A 417 24.59 -4.11 -0.95
C GLU A 417 23.31 -4.27 -0.13
N VAL A 418 22.15 -4.24 -0.79
CA VAL A 418 20.84 -4.25 -0.12
C VAL A 418 20.27 -5.66 -0.07
N VAL A 419 19.87 -6.09 1.13
CA VAL A 419 19.13 -7.33 1.37
C VAL A 419 17.69 -6.98 1.68
N SER A 420 16.77 -7.30 0.77
CA SER A 420 15.34 -7.06 0.98
C SER A 420 14.72 -8.23 1.73
N GLY A 421 14.25 -7.98 2.96
CA GLY A 421 13.52 -8.98 3.73
C GLY A 421 12.15 -9.26 3.11
N PRO A 422 11.69 -10.53 3.08
CA PRO A 422 10.32 -10.84 2.68
C PRO A 422 9.31 -10.21 3.65
N LEU A 423 8.08 -10.05 3.19
CA LEU A 423 6.99 -9.63 4.06
C LEU A 423 6.72 -10.68 5.15
N PHE A 424 6.16 -10.21 6.26
CA PHE A 424 5.61 -11.06 7.32
C PHE A 424 6.61 -11.86 8.17
N GLN A 425 7.89 -11.47 8.17
CA GLN A 425 8.89 -12.11 9.02
C GLN A 425 8.61 -11.87 10.51
N THR A 426 8.94 -12.86 11.32
CA THR A 426 9.17 -12.70 12.76
C THR A 426 10.54 -12.04 13.02
N PRO A 427 10.76 -11.40 14.19
CA PRO A 427 12.08 -10.93 14.58
C PRO A 427 13.16 -12.02 14.50
N GLU A 428 12.83 -13.26 14.87
CA GLU A 428 13.73 -14.41 14.77
C GLU A 428 14.15 -14.73 13.33
N GLU A 429 13.19 -14.74 12.40
CA GLU A 429 13.46 -14.95 10.98
C GLU A 429 14.29 -13.81 10.39
N SER A 430 14.01 -12.56 10.79
CA SER A 430 14.81 -11.41 10.38
C SER A 430 16.24 -11.45 10.93
N VAL A 431 16.44 -11.87 12.19
CA VAL A 431 17.78 -12.10 12.75
C VAL A 431 18.50 -13.19 11.98
N LYS A 432 17.86 -14.33 11.74
CA LYS A 432 18.46 -15.44 10.98
C LYS A 432 18.96 -14.95 9.62
N MET A 433 18.13 -14.21 8.88
CA MET A 433 18.49 -13.66 7.58
C MET A 433 19.63 -12.62 7.67
N ALA A 434 19.59 -11.72 8.65
CA ALA A 434 20.65 -10.73 8.88
C ALA A 434 22.02 -11.40 9.11
N LEU A 435 22.03 -12.51 9.86
CA LEU A 435 23.24 -13.30 10.12
C LEU A 435 23.71 -14.06 8.87
N GLU A 436 22.80 -14.70 8.15
CA GLU A 436 23.11 -15.45 6.91
C GLU A 436 23.75 -14.57 5.83
N HIS A 437 23.31 -13.30 5.74
CA HIS A 437 23.83 -12.33 4.78
C HIS A 437 25.01 -11.49 5.32
N ASP A 438 25.40 -11.66 6.58
CA ASP A 438 26.42 -10.86 7.26
C ASP A 438 26.24 -9.35 7.05
N VAL A 439 25.06 -8.83 7.43
CA VAL A 439 24.74 -7.42 7.23
C VAL A 439 25.39 -6.52 8.28
N ASP A 440 25.66 -5.27 7.91
CA ASP A 440 26.19 -4.26 8.84
C ASP A 440 25.07 -3.50 9.55
N VAL A 441 23.92 -3.37 8.87
CA VAL A 441 22.75 -2.62 9.34
C VAL A 441 21.47 -3.40 9.07
N VAL A 442 20.53 -3.38 10.01
CA VAL A 442 19.13 -3.76 9.81
C VAL A 442 18.25 -2.51 9.96
N GLY A 443 17.69 -2.05 8.84
CA GLY A 443 16.67 -1.01 8.81
C GLY A 443 15.27 -1.61 8.95
N ALA A 444 14.67 -1.52 10.13
CA ALA A 444 13.33 -1.99 10.40
C ALA A 444 12.29 -0.97 9.92
N SER A 445 11.57 -1.29 8.84
CA SER A 445 10.48 -0.46 8.31
C SER A 445 9.15 -0.86 8.95
N SER A 446 8.62 -0.02 9.84
CA SER A 446 7.41 -0.26 10.63
C SER A 446 6.36 0.84 10.42
N LEU A 447 5.19 0.47 9.89
CA LEU A 447 4.07 1.37 9.61
C LEU A 447 2.76 0.89 10.25
N ALA A 448 2.81 -0.19 11.05
CA ALA A 448 1.64 -0.84 11.64
C ALA A 448 1.69 -0.87 13.18
N ALA A 449 2.33 0.12 13.81
CA ALA A 449 2.43 0.28 15.28
C ALA A 449 3.04 -0.92 16.04
N GLY A 450 3.81 -1.77 15.36
CA GLY A 450 4.51 -2.93 15.96
C GLY A 450 5.87 -2.59 16.56
N HIS A 451 6.36 -1.36 16.38
CA HIS A 451 7.73 -0.94 16.68
C HIS A 451 8.11 -1.10 18.15
N LYS A 452 7.20 -0.85 19.10
CA LYS A 452 7.50 -0.98 20.55
C LYS A 452 7.72 -2.43 21.02
N THR A 453 7.35 -3.42 20.20
CA THR A 453 7.51 -4.85 20.51
C THR A 453 8.57 -5.49 19.62
N LEU A 454 8.40 -5.40 18.30
CA LEU A 454 9.19 -6.17 17.33
C LEU A 454 10.63 -5.67 17.20
N ILE A 455 10.86 -4.35 17.26
CA ILE A 455 12.21 -3.78 17.11
C ILE A 455 13.07 -4.03 18.36
N PRO A 456 12.58 -3.82 19.60
CA PRO A 456 13.33 -4.24 20.79
C PRO A 456 13.65 -5.73 20.82
N GLU A 457 12.73 -6.58 20.35
CA GLU A 457 12.95 -8.02 20.24
C GLU A 457 14.04 -8.36 19.22
N LEU A 458 14.03 -7.74 18.03
CA LEU A 458 15.10 -7.84 17.04
C LEU A 458 16.46 -7.47 17.63
N VAL A 459 16.56 -6.32 18.32
CA VAL A 459 17.81 -5.87 18.95
C VAL A 459 18.30 -6.86 20.00
N ARG A 460 17.40 -7.36 20.86
CA ARG A 460 17.72 -8.38 21.87
C ARG A 460 18.26 -9.65 21.22
N LEU A 461 17.56 -10.18 20.21
CA LEU A 461 17.93 -11.42 19.53
C LEU A 461 19.26 -11.30 18.78
N LEU A 462 19.58 -10.14 18.18
CA LEU A 462 20.90 -9.88 17.59
C LEU A 462 22.03 -9.93 18.63
N ARG A 463 21.80 -9.34 19.82
CA ARG A 463 22.77 -9.39 20.93
C ARG A 463 22.95 -10.81 21.46
N GLU A 464 21.87 -11.56 21.62
CA GLU A 464 21.91 -12.97 22.05
C GLU A 464 22.63 -13.86 21.03
N ALA A 465 22.53 -13.56 19.74
CA ALA A 465 23.28 -14.20 18.68
C ALA A 465 24.77 -13.77 18.61
N GLY A 466 25.23 -12.90 19.53
CA GLY A 466 26.60 -12.40 19.57
C GLY A 466 26.92 -11.35 18.50
N ARG A 467 25.91 -10.82 17.81
CA ARG A 467 26.02 -9.82 16.74
C ARG A 467 25.42 -8.47 17.12
N GLY A 468 25.68 -8.03 18.36
CA GLY A 468 25.31 -6.70 18.84
C GLY A 468 26.07 -5.55 18.17
N ASP A 469 27.04 -5.86 17.30
CA ASP A 469 27.75 -4.91 16.43
C ASP A 469 26.87 -4.37 15.28
N ILE A 470 25.93 -5.19 14.79
CA ILE A 470 24.99 -4.84 13.71
C ILE A 470 24.14 -3.65 14.15
N LYS A 471 24.13 -2.59 13.33
CA LYS A 471 23.36 -1.38 13.62
C LYS A 471 21.88 -1.63 13.36
N VAL A 472 21.02 -1.17 14.25
CA VAL A 472 19.57 -1.24 14.06
C VAL A 472 19.01 0.17 13.91
N THR A 473 18.32 0.42 12.81
CA THR A 473 17.57 1.67 12.58
C THR A 473 16.08 1.36 12.42
N ALA A 474 15.24 2.34 12.70
CA ALA A 474 13.80 2.24 12.55
C ALA A 474 13.31 3.30 11.56
N GLY A 475 12.34 2.98 10.73
CA GLY A 475 11.69 3.97 9.88
C GLY A 475 10.24 3.62 9.61
N GLY A 476 9.47 4.60 9.12
CA GLY A 476 8.03 4.49 8.94
C GLY A 476 7.26 5.34 9.92
N VAL A 477 5.99 4.99 10.19
CA VAL A 477 5.09 5.78 11.05
C VAL A 477 5.37 5.42 12.51
N ILE A 478 6.23 6.22 13.15
CA ILE A 478 6.63 6.07 14.54
C ILE A 478 6.35 7.40 15.25
N PRO A 479 5.45 7.44 16.25
CA PRO A 479 5.18 8.67 16.98
C PRO A 479 6.44 9.20 17.69
N PRO A 480 6.71 10.52 17.68
CA PRO A 480 7.88 11.11 18.34
C PRO A 480 8.05 10.73 19.81
N GLN A 481 6.94 10.58 20.54
CA GLN A 481 6.93 10.16 21.94
C GLN A 481 7.50 8.75 22.20
N ASP A 482 7.56 7.90 21.17
CA ASP A 482 8.14 6.55 21.26
C ASP A 482 9.64 6.52 20.92
N TYR A 483 10.23 7.64 20.49
CA TYR A 483 11.61 7.67 20.00
C TYR A 483 12.63 7.34 21.10
N ASP A 484 12.45 7.91 22.29
CA ASP A 484 13.37 7.67 23.40
C ASP A 484 13.30 6.22 23.88
N TYR A 485 12.11 5.63 23.91
CA TYR A 485 11.93 4.20 24.19
C TYR A 485 12.70 3.31 23.18
N LEU A 486 12.64 3.63 21.88
CA LEU A 486 13.37 2.88 20.86
C LEU A 486 14.89 3.07 20.98
N ARG A 487 15.36 4.29 21.28
CA ARG A 487 16.78 4.57 21.51
C ARG A 487 17.32 3.80 22.71
N GLU A 488 16.59 3.79 23.81
CA GLU A 488 16.93 3.01 25.01
C GLU A 488 16.97 1.50 24.73
N ALA A 489 16.08 1.00 23.86
CA ALA A 489 16.11 -0.39 23.41
C ALA A 489 17.34 -0.72 22.56
N GLY A 490 18.00 0.28 21.96
CA GLY A 490 19.23 0.15 21.17
C GLY A 490 19.09 0.52 19.70
N VAL A 491 18.01 1.18 19.29
CA VAL A 491 17.86 1.76 17.95
C VAL A 491 18.76 2.98 17.82
N GLN A 492 19.52 3.06 16.73
CA GLN A 492 20.57 4.07 16.53
C GLN A 492 20.21 5.17 15.54
N GLY A 493 19.15 4.99 14.76
CA GLY A 493 18.60 5.99 13.84
C GLY A 493 17.10 5.76 13.68
N ILE A 494 16.32 6.85 13.64
CA ILE A 494 14.87 6.83 13.48
C ILE A 494 14.49 7.78 12.34
N TYR A 495 13.81 7.27 11.32
CA TYR A 495 13.49 7.96 10.08
C TYR A 495 11.97 7.96 9.82
N GLY A 496 11.29 9.04 10.24
CA GLY A 496 9.84 9.22 10.07
C GLY A 496 9.42 9.63 8.64
N PRO A 497 8.12 9.78 8.36
CA PRO A 497 7.62 10.36 7.12
C PRO A 497 8.29 11.69 6.77
N GLY A 498 8.65 11.89 5.50
CA GLY A 498 9.33 13.10 5.03
C GLY A 498 10.86 13.06 5.15
N SER A 499 11.45 11.98 5.66
CA SER A 499 12.92 11.79 5.68
C SER A 499 13.48 11.79 4.25
N ASN A 500 14.54 12.59 4.02
CA ASN A 500 15.24 12.63 2.74
C ASN A 500 16.13 11.40 2.58
N VAL A 501 16.00 10.67 1.48
CA VAL A 501 16.66 9.37 1.31
C VAL A 501 18.18 9.48 1.24
N VAL A 502 18.72 10.54 0.64
CA VAL A 502 20.17 10.79 0.56
C VAL A 502 20.74 11.09 1.95
N GLU A 503 20.00 11.84 2.78
CA GLU A 503 20.40 12.11 4.16
C GLU A 503 20.32 10.86 5.04
N CYS A 504 19.30 10.01 4.85
CA CYS A 504 19.27 8.72 5.53
C CYS A 504 20.53 7.90 5.24
N ALA A 505 21.00 7.87 3.98
CA ALA A 505 22.22 7.16 3.61
C ALA A 505 23.48 7.78 4.24
N ALA A 506 23.56 9.12 4.29
CA ALA A 506 24.64 9.83 4.97
C ALA A 506 24.70 9.47 6.46
N ASP A 507 23.56 9.45 7.15
CA ASP A 507 23.46 9.05 8.56
C ASP A 507 23.90 7.60 8.78
N ILE A 508 23.49 6.68 7.89
CA ILE A 508 23.95 5.29 7.95
C ILE A 508 25.48 5.21 7.82
N LEU A 509 26.11 5.99 6.94
CA LEU A 509 27.57 6.03 6.84
C LEU A 509 28.23 6.51 8.13
N VAL A 510 27.64 7.50 8.82
CA VAL A 510 28.11 7.95 10.15
C VAL A 510 28.00 6.82 11.18
N LEU A 511 26.89 6.09 11.20
CA LEU A 511 26.71 4.93 12.10
C LEU A 511 27.74 3.82 11.83
N LEU A 512 28.17 3.69 10.57
CA LEU A 512 29.25 2.79 10.17
C LEU A 512 30.64 3.38 10.45
N GLY A 513 30.76 4.61 10.95
CA GLY A 513 32.01 5.25 11.34
C GLY A 513 32.74 5.96 10.21
N HIS A 514 32.01 6.46 9.20
CA HIS A 514 32.49 7.43 8.21
C HIS A 514 32.32 8.85 8.75
N ASN A 515 33.23 9.76 8.39
CA ASN A 515 33.12 11.19 8.75
C ASN A 515 32.34 11.95 7.68
N MET A 516 31.04 11.69 7.55
CA MET A 516 30.19 12.41 6.61
C MET A 516 30.06 13.88 7.01
N PRO A 517 30.25 14.84 6.10
CA PRO A 517 30.03 16.25 6.41
C PRO A 517 28.53 16.51 6.68
N PRO A 518 28.19 17.44 7.59
CA PRO A 518 26.81 17.89 7.80
C PRO A 518 26.19 18.44 6.51
N LEU A 519 24.87 18.35 6.40
CA LEU A 519 24.13 18.96 5.30
C LEU A 519 24.34 20.49 5.30
N GLY A 520 24.96 21.02 4.24
CA GLY A 520 25.24 22.46 4.09
C GLY A 520 26.71 22.87 4.26
N GLU A 521 27.54 22.08 4.95
CA GLU A 521 28.99 22.36 5.01
C GLU A 521 29.67 21.92 3.69
N GLY A 522 30.37 22.86 3.03
CA GLY A 522 31.10 22.62 1.77
C GLY A 522 30.31 22.85 0.47
N LEU A 523 29.07 23.34 0.53
CA LEU A 523 28.34 23.78 -0.68
C LEU A 523 28.79 25.17 -1.16
N ASP A 524 29.27 26.02 -0.25
CA ASP A 524 29.67 27.41 -0.53
C ASP A 524 31.15 27.60 -0.92
N GLU A 525 32.03 26.62 -0.67
CA GLU A 525 33.49 26.80 -0.89
C GLU A 525 33.95 26.59 -2.36
N ALA A 526 33.03 26.40 -3.30
CA ALA A 526 33.35 26.27 -4.73
C ALA A 526 32.55 27.25 -5.61
N ALA A 527 32.18 28.40 -5.06
CA ALA A 527 31.50 29.49 -5.76
C ALA A 527 32.32 30.79 -5.84
N ASP A 528 33.63 30.77 -5.52
CA ASP A 528 34.56 31.89 -5.72
C ASP A 528 35.71 31.52 -6.67
#